data_AF-A0A8I2ZZ68-F1
#
_entry.id   AF-A0A8I2ZZ68-F1
#
_cell.length_a   1.000
_cell.length_b   1.000
_cell.length_c   1.000
_cell.angle_alpha   90.00
_cell.angle_beta   90.00
_cell.angle_gamma   90.00
#
_symmetry.space_group_name_H-M   'P 1'
#
loop_
_entity.id
_entity.type
_entity.pdbx_description
1 polymer ?
#
loop_
_entity_poly.entity_id
_entity_poly.type
_entity_poly.pdbx_seq_one_letter_code
_entity_poly.pdbx_strand_id
1 'polypeptide(L)'
;MPSAVWRISVSSITPLLQDRTLTRILGYPDVEHDELGNAFVLGTCSNSIIRVNADGKQATPWYLATLPDHTVHGYSGIVNIGKNLIVSDNMDGQLYKFNIRAQKGTPVRIPLSSGNGPIGINLDGAYLPHRYSDRALLISDNVNGTYVLRSSDGK
;
A
#
# COMPACT_ATOMS: atom_id res chain seq x y z
N MET A 1 21.61 8.64 -20.60
CA MET A 1 21.45 8.89 -19.15
C MET A 1 19.96 8.90 -18.85
N PRO A 2 19.47 8.21 -17.80
CA PRO A 2 18.05 8.32 -17.42
C PRO A 2 17.75 9.74 -16.93
N SER A 3 16.55 10.23 -17.23
CA SER A 3 16.02 11.50 -16.72
C SER A 3 14.77 11.23 -15.90
N ALA A 4 14.59 11.94 -14.80
CA ALA A 4 13.33 11.92 -14.05
C ALA A 4 12.21 12.49 -14.94
N VAL A 5 11.17 11.70 -15.18
CA VAL A 5 10.03 12.10 -16.01
C VAL A 5 9.00 12.89 -15.19
N TRP A 6 8.87 12.55 -13.90
CA TRP A 6 7.94 13.17 -12.97
C TRP A 6 8.30 12.84 -11.51
N ARG A 7 7.77 13.59 -10.54
CA ARG A 7 7.97 13.38 -9.10
C ARG A 7 6.64 13.40 -8.36
N ILE A 8 6.39 12.35 -7.59
CA ILE A 8 5.31 12.31 -6.59
C ILE A 8 5.80 13.04 -5.35
N SER A 9 5.11 14.12 -4.97
CA SER A 9 5.45 14.88 -3.77
C SER A 9 4.42 14.66 -2.67
N VAL A 10 4.89 14.25 -1.51
CA VAL A 10 4.13 14.14 -0.27
C VAL A 10 4.47 15.26 0.71
N SER A 11 5.12 16.34 0.24
CA SER A 11 5.55 17.43 1.13
C SER A 11 4.40 18.28 1.68
N SER A 12 3.26 18.34 0.97
CA SER A 12 2.10 19.16 1.34
C SER A 12 1.30 18.61 2.53
N ILE A 13 1.52 17.35 2.94
CA ILE A 13 0.89 16.74 4.12
C ILE A 13 1.72 16.87 5.39
N THR A 14 3.02 17.21 5.28
CA THR A 14 3.93 17.35 6.44
C THR A 14 3.42 18.36 7.48
N PRO A 15 2.86 19.53 7.12
CA PRO A 15 2.34 20.48 8.10
C PRO A 15 0.97 20.06 8.69
N LEU A 16 0.11 19.40 7.90
CA LEU A 16 -1.27 19.08 8.28
C LEU A 16 -1.37 18.04 9.41
N LEU A 17 -0.34 17.20 9.54
CA LEU A 17 -0.26 16.14 10.53
C LEU A 17 0.41 16.55 11.84
N GLN A 18 1.10 17.69 11.85
CA GLN A 18 1.83 18.19 13.02
C GLN A 18 0.90 18.83 14.06
N ASP A 19 -0.29 19.32 13.65
CA ASP A 19 -1.13 20.20 14.47
C ASP A 19 -2.48 19.60 14.93
N ARG A 20 -2.84 18.36 14.54
CA ARG A 20 -4.16 17.80 14.96
C ARG A 20 -4.21 16.37 15.52
N THR A 21 -3.15 15.56 15.51
CA THR A 21 -3.22 14.18 16.06
C THR A 21 -1.87 13.53 16.45
N LEU A 22 -0.74 14.24 16.43
CA LEU A 22 0.62 13.65 16.57
C LEU A 22 0.98 12.58 15.51
N THR A 23 0.11 12.32 14.53
CA THR A 23 0.27 11.23 13.56
C THR A 23 1.23 11.60 12.43
N ARG A 24 2.52 11.31 12.55
CA ARG A 24 3.50 11.53 11.46
C ARG A 24 3.54 10.30 10.52
N ILE A 25 3.25 10.51 9.24
CA ILE A 25 3.49 9.49 8.20
C ILE A 25 4.98 9.47 7.86
N LEU A 26 5.59 8.27 7.87
CA LEU A 26 7.02 8.05 7.66
C LEU A 26 7.26 6.81 6.81
N GLY A 27 8.33 6.84 6.01
CA GLY A 27 8.72 5.75 5.10
C GLY A 27 7.74 5.64 3.93
N TYR A 28 8.24 5.61 2.70
CA TYR A 28 7.42 5.53 1.49
C TYR A 28 7.90 4.35 0.65
N PRO A 29 7.59 3.11 1.06
CA PRO A 29 8.25 1.91 0.55
C PRO A 29 7.78 1.56 -0.86
N ASP A 30 6.52 1.84 -1.16
CA ASP A 30 5.89 1.44 -2.41
C ASP A 30 4.78 2.40 -2.84
N VAL A 31 4.44 2.36 -4.13
CA VAL A 31 3.49 3.27 -4.77
C VAL A 31 2.75 2.60 -5.93
N GLU A 32 1.46 2.90 -6.05
CA GLU A 32 0.64 2.47 -7.18
C GLU A 32 -0.19 3.61 -7.77
N HIS A 33 -0.67 3.42 -9.00
CA HIS A 33 -1.48 4.41 -9.71
C HIS A 33 -2.87 3.89 -10.07
N ASP A 34 -3.86 4.77 -10.13
CA ASP A 34 -5.16 4.49 -10.74
C ASP A 34 -5.21 4.84 -12.24
N GLU A 35 -6.29 4.43 -12.88
CA GLU A 35 -6.58 4.71 -14.30
C GLU A 35 -6.70 6.21 -14.63
N LEU A 36 -6.84 7.07 -13.62
CA LEU A 36 -6.94 8.53 -13.76
C LEU A 36 -5.60 9.23 -13.49
N GLY A 37 -4.54 8.46 -13.21
CA GLY A 37 -3.19 8.97 -12.95
C GLY A 37 -2.96 9.42 -11.49
N ASN A 38 -3.92 9.24 -10.58
CA ASN A 38 -3.65 9.49 -9.17
C ASN A 38 -2.70 8.43 -8.62
N ALA A 39 -1.79 8.83 -7.74
CA ALA A 39 -0.88 7.91 -7.06
C ALA A 39 -1.36 7.63 -5.62
N PHE A 40 -1.08 6.42 -5.16
CA PHE A 40 -1.35 5.94 -3.81
C PHE A 40 -0.03 5.48 -3.21
N VAL A 41 0.48 6.26 -2.26
CA VAL A 41 1.80 6.05 -1.65
C VAL A 41 1.59 5.46 -0.27
N LEU A 42 2.26 4.36 0.03
CA LEU A 42 2.24 3.77 1.37
C LEU A 42 3.04 4.62 2.35
N GLY A 43 2.57 4.67 3.60
CA GLY A 43 3.36 5.12 4.73
C GLY A 43 3.71 3.95 5.64
N THR A 44 5.01 3.66 5.77
CA THR A 44 5.57 2.52 6.53
C THR A 44 5.15 2.52 7.99
N CYS A 45 5.36 3.64 8.68
CA CYS A 45 4.95 3.79 10.06
C CYS A 45 3.49 4.22 10.07
N SER A 46 2.66 3.62 10.93
CA SER A 46 1.24 3.97 11.14
C SER A 46 0.19 3.36 10.20
N ASN A 47 0.54 2.43 9.31
CA ASN A 47 -0.35 1.87 8.28
C ASN A 47 -1.17 2.97 7.62
N SER A 48 -0.54 3.74 6.74
CA SER A 48 -1.18 4.88 6.10
C SER A 48 -1.09 4.78 4.58
N ILE A 49 -2.03 5.44 3.90
CA ILE A 49 -2.02 5.58 2.45
C ILE A 49 -2.27 7.04 2.12
N ILE A 50 -1.37 7.63 1.36
CA ILE A 50 -1.47 8.99 0.87
C ILE A 50 -1.97 8.94 -0.55
N ARG A 51 -3.04 9.68 -0.87
CA ARG A 51 -3.45 9.88 -2.26
C ARG A 51 -2.84 11.17 -2.77
N VAL A 52 -2.13 11.07 -3.88
CA VAL A 52 -1.61 12.21 -4.64
C VAL A 52 -2.41 12.31 -5.93
N ASN A 53 -2.92 13.49 -6.23
CA ASN A 53 -3.68 13.70 -7.46
C ASN A 53 -2.79 13.58 -8.71
N ALA A 54 -3.42 13.39 -9.86
CA ALA A 54 -2.70 13.11 -11.12
C ALA A 54 -1.70 14.19 -11.57
N ASP A 55 -1.87 15.45 -11.15
CA ASP A 55 -0.91 16.52 -11.46
C ASP A 55 0.24 16.63 -10.43
N GLY A 56 0.21 15.83 -9.37
CA GLY A 56 1.22 15.77 -8.32
C GLY A 56 1.19 16.94 -7.33
N LYS A 57 0.21 17.85 -7.41
CA LYS A 57 0.20 19.08 -6.61
C LYS A 57 -0.50 18.94 -5.27
N GLN A 58 -1.42 17.98 -5.15
CA GLN A 58 -2.20 17.76 -3.93
C GLN A 58 -1.95 16.36 -3.40
N ALA A 59 -1.44 16.29 -2.17
CA ALA A 59 -1.35 15.06 -1.39
C ALA A 59 -2.32 15.15 -0.21
N THR A 60 -3.06 14.09 0.06
CA THR A 60 -3.95 14.00 1.23
C THR A 60 -3.80 12.63 1.91
N PRO A 61 -3.87 12.56 3.25
CA PRO A 61 -4.01 11.27 3.92
C PRO A 61 -5.35 10.65 3.51
N TRP A 62 -5.28 9.59 2.70
CA TRP A 62 -6.46 8.90 2.20
C TRP A 62 -6.90 7.80 3.17
N TYR A 63 -5.92 7.14 3.81
CA TYR A 63 -6.13 6.24 4.93
C TYR A 63 -5.10 6.50 6.03
N LEU A 64 -5.55 6.43 7.28
CA LEU A 64 -4.75 6.46 8.50
C LEU A 64 -5.34 5.44 9.47
N ALA A 65 -4.52 4.54 10.01
CA ALA A 65 -4.96 3.66 11.07
C ALA A 65 -5.37 4.48 12.32
N THR A 66 -6.34 3.94 13.08
CA THR A 66 -6.75 4.54 14.35
C THR A 66 -5.72 4.14 15.41
N LEU A 67 -5.21 5.11 16.18
CA LEU A 67 -4.09 4.91 17.13
C LEU A 67 -2.82 4.36 16.44
N PRO A 68 -2.23 5.15 15.53
CA PRO A 68 -1.09 4.70 14.76
C PRO A 68 0.14 4.41 15.63
N ASP A 69 0.70 3.21 15.52
CA ASP A 69 2.02 2.92 16.07
C ASP A 69 3.09 3.37 15.08
N HIS A 70 3.90 4.34 15.50
CA HIS A 70 4.96 4.93 14.66
C HIS A 70 6.26 4.12 14.67
N THR A 71 6.34 3.07 15.49
CA THR A 71 7.54 2.23 15.67
C THR A 71 7.47 0.91 14.91
N VAL A 72 6.27 0.55 14.44
CA VAL A 72 6.03 -0.71 13.73
C VAL A 72 6.03 -0.47 12.23
N HIS A 73 6.74 -1.34 11.50
CA HIS A 73 6.64 -1.42 10.05
C HIS A 73 5.29 -2.06 9.72
N GLY A 74 4.38 -1.28 9.11
CA GLY A 74 3.05 -1.70 8.73
C GLY A 74 2.96 -2.15 7.28
N TYR A 75 2.16 -1.40 6.49
CA TYR A 75 2.03 -1.64 5.06
C TYR A 75 3.36 -1.51 4.32
N SER A 76 3.66 -2.48 3.46
CA SER A 76 4.96 -2.60 2.78
C SER A 76 4.88 -2.67 1.27
N GLY A 77 3.97 -3.46 0.72
CA GLY A 77 3.78 -3.62 -0.71
C GLY A 77 2.36 -3.24 -1.13
N ILE A 78 2.22 -2.69 -2.33
CA ILE A 78 0.92 -2.30 -2.91
C ILE A 78 0.82 -2.72 -4.38
N VAL A 79 -0.34 -3.24 -4.78
CA VAL A 79 -0.68 -3.50 -6.19
C VAL A 79 -2.07 -2.98 -6.52
N ASN A 80 -2.27 -2.58 -7.77
CA ASN A 80 -3.60 -2.26 -8.30
C ASN A 80 -4.19 -3.45 -9.07
N ILE A 81 -5.42 -3.85 -8.71
CA ILE A 81 -6.24 -4.80 -9.48
C ILE A 81 -7.66 -4.25 -9.70
N GLY A 82 -7.89 -3.74 -10.91
CA GLY A 82 -9.17 -3.20 -11.34
C GLY A 82 -9.61 -1.97 -10.54
N LYS A 83 -10.47 -2.18 -9.53
CA LYS A 83 -10.99 -1.11 -8.65
C LYS A 83 -10.43 -1.19 -7.22
N ASN A 84 -9.51 -2.12 -6.98
CA ASN A 84 -8.98 -2.40 -5.67
C ASN A 84 -7.47 -2.11 -5.63
N LEU A 85 -7.02 -1.50 -4.54
CA LEU A 85 -5.63 -1.57 -4.13
C LEU A 85 -5.50 -2.71 -3.14
N ILE A 86 -4.54 -3.59 -3.34
CA ILE A 86 -4.21 -4.67 -2.42
C ILE A 86 -2.89 -4.31 -1.75
N VAL A 87 -2.86 -4.35 -0.42
CA VAL A 87 -1.66 -4.06 0.37
C VAL A 87 -1.30 -5.24 1.26
N SER A 88 0.00 -5.47 1.45
CA SER A 88 0.52 -6.39 2.46
C SER A 88 0.79 -5.67 3.77
N ASP A 89 0.56 -6.34 4.89
CA ASP A 89 0.74 -5.79 6.23
C ASP A 89 1.71 -6.64 7.05
N ASN A 90 2.79 -6.02 7.52
CA ASN A 90 3.78 -6.67 8.38
C ASN A 90 3.31 -6.84 9.82
N MET A 91 2.26 -6.15 10.26
CA MET A 91 1.76 -6.27 11.63
C MET A 91 1.14 -7.64 11.92
N ASP A 92 0.42 -8.19 10.95
CA ASP A 92 -0.35 -9.43 11.11
C ASP A 92 -0.10 -10.45 9.98
N GLY A 93 0.78 -10.11 9.03
CA GLY A 93 1.09 -10.92 7.86
C GLY A 93 -0.14 -11.19 6.99
N GLN A 94 -0.99 -10.18 6.80
CA GLN A 94 -2.21 -10.30 6.01
C GLN A 94 -2.19 -9.41 4.77
N LEU A 95 -3.22 -9.61 3.94
CA LEU A 95 -3.56 -8.72 2.85
C LEU A 95 -4.81 -7.92 3.18
N TYR A 96 -4.83 -6.68 2.74
CA TYR A 96 -5.99 -5.79 2.84
C TYR A 96 -6.32 -5.22 1.47
N LYS A 97 -7.61 -5.13 1.16
CA LYS A 97 -8.10 -4.41 -0.03
C LYS A 97 -8.71 -3.08 0.34
N PHE A 98 -8.50 -2.10 -0.54
CA PHE A 98 -9.11 -0.78 -0.50
C PHE A 98 -9.82 -0.50 -1.82
N ASN A 99 -11.04 0.04 -1.76
CA ASN A 99 -11.74 0.51 -2.96
C ASN A 99 -11.16 1.85 -3.42
N ILE A 100 -10.48 1.87 -4.56
CA ILE A 100 -9.75 3.04 -5.07
C ILE A 100 -10.66 4.23 -5.41
N ARG A 101 -11.96 3.97 -5.65
CA ARG A 101 -12.96 5.00 -5.97
C ARG A 101 -13.57 5.64 -4.72
N ALA A 102 -13.26 5.12 -3.53
CA ALA A 102 -13.77 5.70 -2.29
C ALA A 102 -13.11 7.05 -2.01
N GLN A 103 -13.87 7.99 -1.44
CA GLN A 103 -13.34 9.29 -1.02
C GLN A 103 -12.28 9.15 0.08
N LYS A 104 -12.42 8.15 0.95
CA LYS A 104 -11.48 7.79 2.01
C LYS A 104 -11.22 6.28 1.97
N GLY A 105 -9.98 5.87 2.18
CA GLY A 105 -9.62 4.46 2.25
C GLY A 105 -10.24 3.79 3.47
N THR A 106 -10.79 2.60 3.27
CA THR A 106 -11.27 1.71 4.33
C THR A 106 -10.71 0.31 4.06
N PRO A 107 -9.90 -0.25 4.97
CA PRO A 107 -9.29 -1.55 4.77
C PRO A 107 -10.34 -2.64 4.90
N VAL A 108 -10.30 -3.62 4.02
CA VAL A 108 -11.05 -4.87 4.14
C VAL A 108 -10.04 -6.01 4.10
N ARG A 109 -9.92 -6.78 5.18
CA ARG A 109 -9.03 -7.94 5.23
C ARG A 109 -9.42 -8.95 4.16
N ILE A 110 -8.43 -9.46 3.44
CA ILE A 110 -8.58 -10.54 2.46
C ILE A 110 -8.25 -11.85 3.16
N PRO A 111 -9.20 -12.77 3.32
CA PRO A 111 -8.92 -14.07 3.91
C PRO A 111 -7.95 -14.86 3.04
N LEU A 112 -6.86 -15.34 3.65
CA LEU A 112 -6.01 -16.36 3.04
C LEU A 112 -6.71 -17.72 3.13
N SER A 113 -6.50 -18.59 2.13
CA SER A 113 -7.12 -19.92 2.09
C SER A 113 -6.78 -20.75 3.34
N SER A 114 -7.71 -21.58 3.79
CA SER A 114 -7.56 -22.44 4.96
C SER A 114 -6.29 -23.30 4.88
N GLY A 115 -5.47 -23.25 5.92
CA GLY A 115 -4.18 -23.97 5.99
C GLY A 115 -2.96 -23.11 5.64
N ASN A 116 -3.17 -21.94 5.03
CA ASN A 116 -2.10 -20.95 4.86
C ASN A 116 -2.12 -20.02 6.08
N GLY A 117 -1.02 -20.02 6.84
CA GLY A 117 -0.79 -19.02 7.89
C GLY A 117 -0.58 -17.61 7.31
N PRO A 118 -0.36 -16.61 8.18
CA PRO A 118 0.11 -15.29 7.75
C PRO A 118 1.33 -15.37 6.83
N ILE A 119 1.44 -14.42 5.90
CA ILE A 119 2.53 -14.35 4.90
C ILE A 119 3.83 -13.75 5.45
N GLY A 120 4.08 -13.88 6.75
CA GLY A 120 5.28 -13.34 7.41
C GLY A 120 5.16 -11.88 7.88
N ILE A 121 6.23 -11.37 8.49
CA ILE A 121 6.32 -10.04 9.13
C ILE A 121 7.56 -9.24 8.70
N ASN A 122 8.27 -9.70 7.66
CA ASN A 122 9.44 -9.02 7.08
C ASN A 122 9.21 -8.67 5.60
N LEU A 123 7.95 -8.46 5.23
CA LEU A 123 7.47 -8.12 3.90
C LEU A 123 7.99 -6.76 3.45
N ASP A 124 8.18 -6.62 2.15
CA ASP A 124 8.59 -5.39 1.46
C ASP A 124 7.63 -5.15 0.28
N GLY A 125 8.13 -4.73 -0.89
CA GLY A 125 7.33 -4.46 -2.08
C GLY A 125 6.47 -5.62 -2.58
N ALA A 126 5.43 -5.27 -3.34
CA ALA A 126 4.54 -6.21 -4.00
C ALA A 126 4.55 -6.02 -5.52
N TYR A 127 4.28 -7.10 -6.24
CA TYR A 127 4.21 -7.08 -7.70
C TYR A 127 3.13 -8.02 -8.23
N LEU A 128 2.32 -7.52 -9.16
CA LEU A 128 1.26 -8.25 -9.83
C LEU A 128 1.60 -8.42 -11.32
N PRO A 129 2.36 -9.45 -11.70
CA PRO A 129 2.77 -9.66 -13.09
C PRO A 129 1.62 -10.10 -14.01
N HIS A 130 1.42 -9.35 -15.10
CA HIS A 130 0.45 -9.67 -16.15
C HIS A 130 0.61 -11.04 -16.79
N ARG A 131 1.81 -11.61 -16.79
CA ARG A 131 2.08 -12.95 -17.37
C ARG A 131 1.27 -14.08 -16.72
N TYR A 132 0.75 -13.86 -15.51
CA TYR A 132 -0.10 -14.80 -14.78
C TYR A 132 -1.57 -14.35 -14.75
N SER A 133 -1.99 -13.56 -15.74
CA SER A 133 -3.36 -13.03 -15.87
C SER A 133 -3.82 -12.30 -14.60
N ASP A 134 -2.90 -11.58 -13.95
CA ASP A 134 -3.15 -10.82 -12.71
C ASP A 134 -3.68 -11.68 -11.55
N ARG A 135 -3.37 -12.99 -11.55
CA ARG A 135 -3.83 -13.95 -10.52
C ARG A 135 -2.75 -14.39 -9.54
N ALA A 136 -1.50 -13.99 -9.76
CA ALA A 136 -0.39 -14.33 -8.88
C ALA A 136 0.23 -13.04 -8.34
N LEU A 137 0.05 -12.80 -7.05
CA LEU A 137 0.66 -11.70 -6.32
C LEU A 137 2.00 -12.17 -5.74
N LEU A 138 3.06 -11.44 -6.03
CA LEU A 138 4.41 -11.69 -5.54
C LEU A 138 4.71 -10.65 -4.47
N ILE A 139 5.18 -11.08 -3.31
CA ILE A 139 5.53 -10.18 -2.20
C ILE A 139 6.93 -10.56 -1.73
N SER A 140 7.87 -9.63 -1.82
CA SER A 140 9.21 -9.83 -1.29
C SER A 140 9.19 -9.87 0.23
N ASP A 141 10.01 -10.73 0.81
CA ASP A 141 10.29 -10.80 2.24
C ASP A 141 11.81 -10.74 2.44
N ASN A 142 12.24 -9.83 3.32
CA ASN A 142 13.65 -9.53 3.59
C ASN A 142 14.45 -10.69 4.19
N VAL A 143 13.78 -11.78 4.59
CA VAL A 143 14.38 -12.96 5.22
C VAL A 143 14.08 -14.23 4.41
N ASN A 144 12.83 -14.41 3.98
CA ASN A 144 12.32 -15.65 3.40
C ASN A 144 12.27 -15.66 1.86
N GLY A 145 12.63 -14.55 1.22
CA GLY A 145 12.68 -14.45 -0.24
C GLY A 145 11.39 -13.86 -0.83
N THR A 146 10.50 -14.69 -1.38
CA THR A 146 9.29 -14.20 -2.04
C THR A 146 8.10 -15.12 -1.78
N TYR A 147 7.03 -14.56 -1.25
CA TYR A 147 5.73 -15.22 -1.19
C TYR A 147 5.02 -15.09 -2.52
N VAL A 148 4.43 -16.20 -2.98
CA VAL A 148 3.59 -16.25 -4.19
C VAL A 148 2.18 -16.62 -3.78
N LEU A 149 1.26 -15.68 -3.92
CA LEU A 149 -0.14 -15.84 -3.55
C LEU A 149 -0.97 -15.91 -4.81
N ARG A 150 -1.69 -17.01 -4.98
CA ARG A 150 -2.58 -17.21 -6.12
C ARG A 150 -4.02 -16.94 -5.71
N SER A 151 -4.68 -16.03 -6.42
CA SER A 151 -6.14 -15.86 -6.30
C SER A 151 -6.87 -16.91 -7.14
N SER A 152 -7.94 -17.48 -6.59
CA SER A 152 -8.83 -18.40 -7.31
C SER A 152 -9.81 -17.66 -8.23
N ASP A 153 -10.15 -16.41 -7.92
CA ASP A 153 -11.15 -15.60 -8.62
C ASP A 153 -10.58 -14.35 -9.31
N GLY A 154 -9.31 -14.02 -9.05
CA GLY A 154 -8.62 -12.84 -9.60
C GLY A 154 -9.19 -11.52 -9.10
N LYS A 155 -9.80 -11.48 -7.91
CA LYS A 155 -10.47 -10.29 -7.35
C LYS A 155 -10.07 -10.00 -5.91
#